data_AF-A0A934M1U8-F1
#
_entry.id   AF-A0A934M1U8-F1
#
_cell.length_a   1.000
_cell.length_b   1.000
_cell.length_c   1.000
_cell.angle_alpha   90.00
_cell.angle_beta   90.00
_cell.angle_gamma   90.00
#
_symmetry.space_group_name_H-M   'P 1'
#
loop_
_entity.id
_entity.type
_entity.pdbx_description
1 polymer ?
#
loop_
_entity_poly.entity_id
_entity_poly.type
_entity_poly.pdbx_seq_one_letter_code
_entity_poly.pdbx_strand_id
1 'polypeptide(L)'
;MVAKKSIFEKLKLVEKIDGENETELNEEAASIEESNQQDENEKNEDHIENSNNFNVKATNTLVNDNKKVGNTYMDRNIDINKVLSIEEIYGKFSLENDSTKTVFVIDEFFKALPGNLPREVRKQSVINIIKASGKDIDLILRDGESRANILNNHLKEFSKKTEDSVTGYQMQIQQLMKEIEQLKNRINEREQLRLEQKSIIEFEMQRIDCIMQSVE
;
A
#
# COMPACT_ATOMS: atom_id res chain seq x y z
N MET A 1 -30.73 25.94 18.77
CA MET A 1 -29.29 25.71 18.98
C MET A 1 -28.76 24.95 17.79
N VAL A 2 -27.75 25.48 17.08
CA VAL A 2 -27.15 24.78 15.93
C VAL A 2 -26.14 23.78 16.46
N ALA A 3 -26.37 22.49 16.22
CA ALA A 3 -25.43 21.44 16.60
C ALA A 3 -24.07 21.70 15.92
N LYS A 4 -23.00 21.80 16.72
CA LYS A 4 -21.65 21.97 16.21
C LYS A 4 -21.21 20.66 15.56
N LYS A 5 -21.02 20.68 14.23
CA LYS A 5 -20.46 19.55 13.47
C LYS A 5 -19.12 19.12 14.04
N SER A 6 -18.94 17.80 14.21
CA SER A 6 -17.68 17.21 14.64
C SER A 6 -16.59 17.49 13.61
N ILE A 7 -15.33 17.58 14.05
CA ILE A 7 -14.18 17.87 13.16
C ILE A 7 -14.07 16.82 12.05
N PHE A 8 -14.46 15.57 12.33
CA PHE A 8 -14.44 14.47 11.36
C PHE A 8 -15.50 14.62 10.26
N GLU A 9 -16.67 15.19 10.59
CA GLU A 9 -17.71 15.52 9.59
C GLU A 9 -17.28 16.68 8.70
N LYS A 10 -16.59 17.68 9.28
CA LYS A 10 -16.04 18.82 8.51
C LYS A 10 -14.95 18.37 7.53
N LEU A 11 -14.21 17.33 7.87
CA LEU A 11 -13.17 16.73 7.03
C LEU A 11 -13.69 15.61 6.10
N LYS A 12 -15.02 15.38 6.06
CA LYS A 12 -15.67 14.32 5.26
C LYS A 12 -15.16 12.90 5.54
N LEU A 13 -14.66 12.65 6.75
CA LEU A 13 -14.14 11.33 7.14
C LEU A 13 -15.23 10.43 7.72
N VAL A 14 -16.35 11.00 8.19
CA VAL A 14 -17.50 10.28 8.74
C VAL A 14 -18.78 11.06 8.42
N GLU A 15 -19.84 10.35 8.03
CA GLU A 15 -21.19 10.92 7.86
C GLU A 15 -22.04 10.68 9.12
N LYS A 16 -22.91 11.65 9.44
CA LYS A 16 -23.81 11.60 10.58
C LYS A 16 -25.03 10.76 10.22
N ILE A 17 -25.22 9.63 10.88
CA ILE A 17 -26.47 8.86 10.79
C ILE A 17 -27.45 9.50 11.77
N ASP A 18 -28.34 10.35 11.25
CA ASP A 18 -29.48 10.84 12.02
C ASP A 18 -30.55 9.74 12.03
N GLY A 19 -30.77 9.15 13.21
CA GLY A 19 -31.81 8.15 13.42
C GLY A 19 -33.17 8.80 13.53
N GLU A 20 -34.07 8.47 12.61
CA GLU A 20 -35.52 8.31 12.83
C GLU A 20 -36.11 7.64 11.58
N ASN A 21 -36.45 6.35 11.69
CA ASN A 21 -37.59 5.71 11.04
C ASN A 21 -37.76 4.31 11.63
N GLU A 22 -38.78 4.19 12.48
CA GLU A 22 -39.39 2.92 12.87
C GLU A 22 -40.10 2.30 11.66
N THR A 23 -39.78 1.03 11.37
CA THR A 23 -40.77 -0.02 11.02
C THR A 23 -40.06 -1.39 11.01
N GLU A 24 -40.22 -2.13 12.12
CA GLU A 24 -40.74 -3.51 12.23
C GLU A 24 -40.63 -4.41 10.98
N LEU A 25 -40.14 -5.66 10.97
CA LEU A 25 -39.83 -6.72 11.94
C LEU A 25 -38.89 -7.74 11.25
N ASN A 26 -37.91 -8.33 11.95
CA ASN A 26 -38.02 -9.74 12.40
C ASN A 26 -36.83 -10.18 13.26
N GLU A 27 -37.19 -11.04 14.20
CA GLU A 27 -36.47 -11.58 15.35
C GLU A 27 -35.26 -12.47 14.98
N GLU A 28 -34.18 -12.42 15.76
CA GLU A 28 -33.85 -13.51 16.69
C GLU A 28 -32.59 -13.20 17.53
N ALA A 29 -32.78 -13.40 18.85
CA ALA A 29 -31.81 -13.68 19.91
C ALA A 29 -30.71 -12.62 20.20
N ALA A 30 -30.89 -11.76 21.21
CA ALA A 30 -30.67 -12.04 22.65
C ALA A 30 -29.21 -12.40 22.96
N SER A 31 -28.50 -11.89 23.96
CA SER A 31 -28.71 -10.97 25.10
C SER A 31 -27.33 -11.01 25.83
N ILE A 32 -26.86 -10.11 26.69
CA ILE A 32 -27.37 -9.59 27.96
C ILE A 32 -26.44 -8.41 28.35
N GLU A 33 -27.05 -7.40 28.96
CA GLU A 33 -26.47 -6.18 29.51
C GLU A 33 -25.62 -6.39 30.79
N GLU A 34 -24.72 -5.42 30.98
CA GLU A 34 -24.25 -4.75 32.21
C GLU A 34 -24.47 -5.38 33.60
N SER A 35 -23.39 -5.31 34.42
CA SER A 35 -23.51 -5.02 35.86
C SER A 35 -22.23 -4.35 36.39
N ASN A 36 -22.38 -3.16 36.96
CA ASN A 36 -21.42 -2.49 37.86
C ASN A 36 -21.50 -3.10 39.27
N GLN A 37 -20.37 -3.23 39.99
CA GLN A 37 -20.11 -2.70 41.36
C GLN A 37 -18.89 -3.34 42.07
N GLN A 38 -17.96 -2.46 42.47
CA GLN A 38 -17.19 -2.31 43.73
C GLN A 38 -16.43 -3.46 44.44
N ASP A 39 -15.15 -3.13 44.73
CA ASP A 39 -14.37 -3.22 45.99
C ASP A 39 -14.32 -4.55 46.79
N GLU A 40 -13.15 -5.18 46.91
CA GLU A 40 -12.19 -5.04 48.03
C GLU A 40 -11.05 -6.10 47.95
N ASN A 41 -9.96 -5.78 48.65
CA ASN A 41 -8.64 -6.43 48.75
C ASN A 41 -8.63 -7.96 49.03
N GLU A 42 -7.60 -8.66 48.54
CA GLU A 42 -6.54 -9.21 49.40
C GLU A 42 -5.36 -9.84 48.62
N LYS A 43 -4.17 -9.67 49.19
CA LYS A 43 -2.88 -10.21 48.74
C LYS A 43 -2.85 -11.73 48.87
N ASN A 44 -2.10 -12.41 47.98
CA ASN A 44 -1.15 -13.44 48.38
C ASN A 44 -0.17 -13.77 47.23
N GLU A 45 1.11 -13.73 47.57
CA GLU A 45 2.23 -14.34 46.86
C GLU A 45 2.10 -15.88 46.94
N ASP A 46 2.33 -16.59 45.84
CA ASP A 46 3.53 -17.43 45.68
C ASP A 46 3.50 -18.26 44.38
N HIS A 47 4.72 -18.53 43.91
CA HIS A 47 5.14 -19.28 42.74
C HIS A 47 4.36 -20.55 42.39
N ILE A 48 4.30 -20.86 41.08
CA ILE A 48 4.86 -22.10 40.50
C ILE A 48 5.09 -21.91 38.99
N GLU A 49 6.30 -22.27 38.57
CA GLU A 49 6.79 -22.36 37.20
C GLU A 49 5.92 -23.29 36.34
N ASN A 50 5.68 -22.95 35.07
CA ASN A 50 5.94 -23.95 34.04
C ASN A 50 6.26 -23.34 32.67
N SER A 51 7.26 -23.98 32.06
CA SER A 51 7.89 -23.65 30.80
C SER A 51 6.95 -23.85 29.62
N ASN A 52 7.06 -23.01 28.58
CA ASN A 52 7.17 -23.49 27.21
C ASN A 52 7.88 -22.48 26.31
N ASN A 53 9.08 -22.89 25.91
CA ASN A 53 9.95 -22.31 24.90
C ASN A 53 9.22 -22.02 23.59
N PHE A 54 9.32 -20.78 23.09
CA PHE A 54 9.21 -20.49 21.67
C PHE A 54 10.50 -19.81 21.20
N ASN A 55 11.42 -20.62 20.67
CA ASN A 55 12.68 -20.17 20.11
C ASN A 55 12.50 -19.95 18.61
N VAL A 56 12.48 -18.69 18.15
CA VAL A 56 12.68 -18.34 16.75
C VAL A 56 13.88 -17.40 16.69
N LYS A 57 15.05 -17.96 16.38
CA LYS A 57 16.18 -17.20 15.87
C LYS A 57 16.75 -17.88 14.63
N ALA A 58 16.80 -17.07 13.58
CA ALA A 58 17.30 -17.34 12.25
C ALA A 58 18.71 -17.93 12.24
N THR A 59 19.03 -18.69 11.18
CA THR A 59 20.28 -18.52 10.43
C THR A 59 20.19 -19.17 9.05
N ASN A 60 20.68 -18.41 8.07
CA ASN A 60 20.97 -18.77 6.69
C ASN A 60 21.80 -20.05 6.55
N THR A 61 21.64 -20.73 5.41
CA THR A 61 22.59 -20.78 4.28
C THR A 61 22.38 -22.09 3.51
N LEU A 62 22.35 -22.02 2.17
CA LEU A 62 23.08 -22.86 1.20
C LEU A 62 22.45 -22.62 -0.19
N VAL A 63 23.10 -21.76 -0.99
CA VAL A 63 23.96 -22.15 -2.12
C VAL A 63 23.15 -22.76 -3.26
N ASN A 64 22.99 -21.98 -4.33
CA ASN A 64 22.84 -22.54 -5.66
C ASN A 64 23.60 -21.66 -6.65
N ASP A 65 24.78 -22.16 -7.03
CA ASP A 65 25.53 -21.71 -8.19
C ASP A 65 24.70 -21.98 -9.45
N ASN A 66 24.38 -20.92 -10.18
CA ASN A 66 24.20 -21.04 -11.63
C ASN A 66 24.57 -19.73 -12.34
N LYS A 67 25.72 -19.83 -13.03
CA LYS A 67 26.20 -19.08 -14.19
C LYS A 67 25.62 -17.68 -14.45
N LYS A 68 26.52 -16.71 -14.30
CA LYS A 68 26.51 -15.40 -14.97
C LYS A 68 26.21 -15.52 -16.47
N VAL A 69 25.17 -14.83 -16.92
CA VAL A 69 25.19 -14.10 -18.20
C VAL A 69 24.96 -12.65 -17.83
N GLY A 70 26.05 -11.87 -17.81
CA GLY A 70 26.00 -10.46 -17.47
C GLY A 70 25.31 -9.69 -18.59
N ASN A 71 24.00 -9.50 -18.47
CA ASN A 71 23.35 -8.39 -19.15
C ASN A 71 23.68 -7.14 -18.35
N THR A 72 24.56 -6.33 -18.91
CA THR A 72 24.81 -4.96 -18.48
C THR A 72 23.54 -4.16 -18.75
N TYR A 73 22.55 -4.24 -17.85
CA TYR A 73 21.46 -3.29 -17.85
C TYR A 73 22.04 -1.97 -17.38
N MET A 74 22.29 -1.08 -18.34
CA MET A 74 22.50 0.33 -18.07
C MET A 74 21.39 0.78 -17.12
N ASP A 75 21.78 1.25 -15.93
CA ASP A 75 20.90 1.91 -14.96
C ASP A 75 20.32 3.17 -15.63
N ARG A 76 19.26 2.96 -16.39
CA ARG A 76 18.50 4.00 -17.07
C ARG A 76 17.34 4.31 -16.16
N ASN A 77 17.56 5.27 -15.26
CA ASN A 77 16.55 5.84 -14.37
C ASN A 77 15.14 5.82 -15.00
N ILE A 78 14.35 4.79 -14.64
CA ILE A 78 12.94 4.75 -14.97
C ILE A 78 12.24 5.86 -14.20
N ASP A 79 11.60 6.75 -14.95
CA ASP A 79 10.66 7.72 -14.41
C ASP A 79 9.34 7.00 -14.09
N ILE A 80 9.00 6.95 -12.81
CA ILE A 80 7.77 6.31 -12.31
C ILE A 80 6.54 7.24 -12.34
N ASN A 81 6.73 8.53 -12.66
CA ASN A 81 5.64 9.51 -12.68
C ASN A 81 4.89 9.55 -14.02
N LYS A 82 5.37 8.82 -15.03
CA LYS A 82 4.79 8.77 -16.36
C LYS A 82 4.70 7.32 -16.84
N VAL A 83 3.53 6.96 -17.36
CA VAL A 83 3.37 5.72 -18.13
C VAL A 83 3.98 5.91 -19.51
N LEU A 84 4.86 5.00 -19.90
CA LEU A 84 5.51 5.02 -21.21
C LEU A 84 4.77 4.11 -22.20
N SER A 85 4.71 4.53 -23.46
CA SER A 85 4.26 3.65 -24.55
C SER A 85 5.29 2.56 -24.84
N ILE A 86 4.86 1.49 -25.53
CA ILE A 86 5.77 0.40 -25.92
C ILE A 86 6.90 0.90 -26.83
N GLU A 87 6.60 1.86 -27.72
CA GLU A 87 7.57 2.51 -28.59
C GLU A 87 8.58 3.35 -27.79
N GLU A 88 8.11 4.08 -26.77
CA GLU A 88 9.00 4.82 -25.87
C GLU A 88 9.91 3.87 -25.09
N ILE A 89 9.38 2.73 -24.62
CA ILE A 89 10.18 1.70 -23.95
C ILE A 89 11.21 1.15 -24.93
N TYR A 90 10.83 0.66 -26.10
CA TYR A 90 11.79 0.16 -27.10
C TYR A 90 12.82 1.20 -27.52
N GLY A 91 12.40 2.46 -27.71
CA GLY A 91 13.28 3.58 -28.03
C GLY A 91 14.33 3.83 -26.95
N LYS A 92 13.96 3.72 -25.67
CA LYS A 92 14.92 3.77 -24.56
C LYS A 92 15.96 2.67 -24.64
N PHE A 93 15.67 1.52 -25.24
CA PHE A 93 16.62 0.40 -25.40
C PHE A 93 17.24 0.31 -26.80
N SER A 94 17.05 1.32 -27.65
CA SER A 94 17.59 1.37 -29.02
C SER A 94 17.15 0.17 -29.88
N LEU A 95 15.96 -0.38 -29.62
CA LEU A 95 15.35 -1.39 -30.48
C LEU A 95 14.77 -0.73 -31.72
N GLU A 96 15.26 -1.11 -32.89
CA GLU A 96 14.67 -0.68 -34.17
C GLU A 96 13.24 -1.25 -34.30
N ASN A 97 12.30 -0.41 -34.73
CA ASN A 97 10.91 -0.82 -34.95
C ASN A 97 10.63 -1.04 -36.45
N ASP A 98 11.58 -1.65 -37.15
CA ASP A 98 11.40 -2.04 -38.55
C ASP A 98 10.45 -3.25 -38.62
N SER A 99 9.24 -3.04 -39.12
CA SER A 99 8.22 -4.10 -39.23
C SER A 99 8.70 -5.31 -40.02
N THR A 100 9.73 -5.17 -40.86
CA THR A 100 10.21 -6.25 -41.73
C THR A 100 11.32 -7.11 -41.11
N LYS A 101 11.92 -6.71 -39.99
CA LYS A 101 13.06 -7.43 -39.37
C LYS A 101 12.77 -7.93 -37.96
N THR A 102 11.56 -7.72 -37.47
CA THR A 102 11.19 -7.97 -36.08
C THR A 102 10.38 -9.24 -35.93
N VAL A 103 10.25 -9.69 -34.69
CA VAL A 103 9.41 -10.86 -34.32
C VAL A 103 7.97 -10.74 -34.82
N PHE A 104 7.47 -9.51 -35.02
CA PHE A 104 6.10 -9.25 -35.48
C PHE A 104 5.82 -9.77 -36.89
N VAL A 105 6.84 -9.93 -37.74
CA VAL A 105 6.72 -10.57 -39.07
C VAL A 105 6.16 -11.99 -38.97
N ILE A 106 6.48 -12.71 -37.88
CA ILE A 106 5.98 -14.06 -37.66
C ILE A 106 4.45 -14.03 -37.53
N ASP A 107 3.90 -13.06 -36.81
CA ASP A 107 2.47 -12.89 -36.62
C ASP A 107 1.76 -12.51 -37.93
N GLU A 108 2.37 -11.62 -38.73
CA GLU A 108 1.87 -11.28 -40.07
C GLU A 108 1.77 -12.50 -40.98
N PHE A 109 2.81 -13.36 -40.99
CA PHE A 109 2.78 -14.59 -41.77
C PHE A 109 1.77 -15.60 -41.25
N PHE A 110 1.57 -15.72 -39.94
CA PHE A 110 0.50 -16.57 -39.40
C PHE A 110 -0.88 -16.09 -39.83
N LYS A 111 -1.12 -14.76 -39.85
CA LYS A 111 -2.38 -14.16 -40.29
C LYS A 111 -2.65 -14.34 -41.78
N ALA A 112 -1.60 -14.44 -42.60
CA ALA A 112 -1.71 -14.68 -44.03
C ALA A 112 -2.07 -16.14 -44.39
N LEU A 113 -1.97 -17.08 -43.44
CA LEU A 113 -2.26 -18.50 -43.67
C LEU A 113 -3.74 -18.84 -43.41
N PRO A 114 -4.34 -19.78 -44.16
CA PRO A 114 -5.67 -20.30 -43.87
C PRO A 114 -5.79 -20.85 -42.45
N GLY A 115 -6.85 -20.44 -41.73
CA GLY A 115 -7.05 -20.81 -40.32
C GLY A 115 -7.37 -22.29 -40.07
N ASN A 116 -7.77 -23.03 -41.11
CA ASN A 116 -8.09 -24.46 -41.06
C ASN A 116 -6.86 -25.38 -41.17
N LEU A 117 -5.65 -24.82 -41.35
CA LEU A 117 -4.44 -25.62 -41.46
C LEU A 117 -4.02 -26.22 -40.11
N PRO A 118 -3.58 -27.50 -40.09
CA PRO A 118 -2.97 -28.10 -38.90
C PRO A 118 -1.81 -27.25 -38.37
N ARG A 119 -1.66 -27.18 -37.03
CA ARG A 119 -0.69 -26.30 -36.36
C ARG A 119 0.74 -26.47 -36.90
N GLU A 120 1.20 -27.71 -37.08
CA GLU A 120 2.57 -27.93 -37.55
C GLU A 120 2.76 -27.60 -39.03
N VAL A 121 1.71 -27.75 -39.85
CA VAL A 121 1.73 -27.28 -41.24
C VAL A 121 1.82 -25.76 -41.28
N ARG A 122 1.08 -25.06 -40.40
CA ARG A 122 1.17 -23.59 -40.29
C ARG A 122 2.58 -23.15 -39.86
N LYS A 123 3.11 -23.75 -38.80
CA LYS A 123 4.47 -23.46 -38.31
C LYS A 123 5.52 -23.66 -39.39
N GLN A 124 5.49 -24.80 -40.07
CA GLN A 124 6.46 -25.10 -41.14
C GLN A 124 6.30 -24.14 -42.32
N SER A 125 5.07 -23.78 -42.67
CA SER A 125 4.80 -22.81 -43.74
C SER A 125 5.39 -21.44 -43.42
N VAL A 126 5.20 -20.92 -42.20
CA VAL A 126 5.82 -19.66 -41.76
C VAL A 126 7.34 -19.72 -41.82
N ILE A 127 7.96 -20.81 -41.33
CA ILE A 127 9.42 -20.99 -41.40
C ILE A 127 9.90 -20.98 -42.86
N ASN A 128 9.19 -21.66 -43.76
CA ASN A 128 9.53 -21.70 -45.17
C ASN A 128 9.39 -20.32 -45.83
N ILE A 129 8.35 -19.55 -45.49
CA ILE A 129 8.15 -18.18 -45.98
C ILE A 129 9.29 -17.26 -45.51
N ILE A 130 9.68 -17.33 -44.24
CA ILE A 130 10.81 -16.55 -43.67
C ILE A 130 12.10 -16.87 -44.43
N LYS A 131 12.41 -18.15 -44.62
CA LYS A 131 13.60 -18.60 -45.36
C LYS A 131 13.58 -18.15 -46.82
N ALA A 132 12.44 -18.30 -47.50
CA ALA A 132 12.26 -17.89 -48.89
C ALA A 132 12.38 -16.36 -49.06
N SER A 133 12.02 -15.59 -48.04
CA SER A 133 12.15 -14.13 -48.00
C SER A 133 13.59 -13.66 -47.73
N GLY A 134 14.56 -14.58 -47.61
CA GLY A 134 15.96 -14.27 -47.34
C GLY A 134 16.22 -13.76 -45.92
N LYS A 135 15.29 -13.99 -44.98
CA LYS A 135 15.41 -13.55 -43.58
C LYS A 135 15.98 -14.66 -42.71
N ASP A 136 16.74 -14.26 -41.69
CA ASP A 136 17.30 -15.17 -40.69
C ASP A 136 16.29 -15.36 -39.55
N ILE A 137 15.83 -16.59 -39.37
CA ILE A 137 14.89 -16.96 -38.32
C ILE A 137 15.49 -16.78 -36.92
N ASP A 138 16.80 -17.02 -36.76
CA ASP A 138 17.46 -16.94 -35.46
C ASP A 138 17.57 -15.48 -35.00
N LEU A 139 17.80 -14.55 -35.94
CA LEU A 139 17.76 -13.11 -35.65
C LEU A 139 16.36 -12.65 -35.22
N ILE A 140 15.31 -13.10 -35.90
CA ILE A 140 13.92 -12.76 -35.56
C ILE A 140 13.53 -13.31 -34.18
N LEU A 141 13.95 -14.54 -33.85
CA LEU A 141 13.70 -15.14 -32.55
C LEU A 141 14.46 -14.40 -31.43
N ARG A 142 15.73 -14.03 -31.67
CA ARG A 142 16.51 -13.21 -30.72
C ARG A 142 15.91 -11.82 -30.51
N ASP A 143 15.37 -11.19 -31.56
CA ASP A 143 14.62 -9.93 -31.42
C ASP A 143 13.40 -10.12 -30.50
N GLY A 144 12.65 -11.20 -30.69
CA GLY A 144 11.52 -11.55 -29.83
C GLY A 144 11.91 -11.76 -28.37
N GLU A 145 12.97 -12.51 -28.12
CA GLU A 145 13.51 -12.74 -26.77
C GLU A 145 14.00 -11.42 -26.14
N SER A 146 14.73 -10.60 -26.89
CA SER A 146 15.24 -9.30 -26.44
C SER A 146 14.10 -8.35 -26.04
N ARG A 147 13.08 -8.23 -26.90
CA ARG A 147 11.89 -7.40 -26.62
C ARG A 147 11.14 -7.88 -25.38
N ALA A 148 10.87 -9.17 -25.28
CA ALA A 148 10.17 -9.75 -24.13
C ALA A 148 10.95 -9.49 -22.83
N ASN A 149 12.27 -9.68 -22.87
CA ASN A 149 13.14 -9.43 -21.73
C ASN A 149 13.16 -7.94 -21.34
N ILE A 150 13.27 -7.03 -22.30
CA ILE A 150 13.22 -5.58 -22.07
C ILE A 150 11.91 -5.15 -21.42
N LEU A 151 10.77 -5.62 -21.95
CA LEU A 151 9.46 -5.32 -21.39
C LEU A 151 9.31 -5.87 -19.96
N ASN A 152 9.75 -7.10 -19.73
CA ASN A 152 9.69 -7.72 -18.40
C ASN A 152 10.58 -6.99 -17.38
N ASN A 153 11.78 -6.58 -17.78
CA ASN A 153 12.67 -5.84 -16.90
C ASN A 153 12.15 -4.44 -16.61
N HIS A 154 11.62 -3.75 -17.63
CA HIS A 154 10.99 -2.45 -17.45
C HIS A 154 9.82 -2.54 -16.46
N LEU A 155 8.95 -3.54 -16.61
CA LEU A 155 7.84 -3.79 -15.69
C LEU A 155 8.34 -4.04 -14.26
N LYS A 156 9.30 -4.95 -14.08
CA LYS A 156 9.86 -5.27 -12.76
C LYS A 156 10.45 -4.05 -12.06
N GLU A 157 11.25 -3.27 -12.78
CA GLU A 157 11.91 -2.10 -12.21
C GLU A 157 10.91 -0.97 -11.93
N PHE A 158 9.95 -0.72 -12.83
CA PHE A 158 8.87 0.24 -12.61
C PHE A 158 8.03 -0.13 -11.38
N SER A 159 7.59 -1.39 -11.27
CA SER A 159 6.82 -1.87 -10.14
C SER A 159 7.60 -1.73 -8.84
N LYS A 160 8.87 -2.14 -8.81
CA LYS A 160 9.72 -2.03 -7.62
C LYS A 160 9.87 -0.57 -7.17
N LYS A 161 10.25 0.34 -8.08
CA LYS A 161 10.41 1.77 -7.75
C LYS A 161 9.11 2.42 -7.27
N THR A 162 7.98 1.99 -7.84
CA THR A 162 6.65 2.44 -7.41
C THR A 162 6.34 1.95 -6.00
N GLU A 163 6.57 0.67 -5.72
CA GLU A 163 6.34 0.06 -4.40
C GLU A 163 7.24 0.67 -3.32
N ASP A 164 8.52 0.90 -3.63
CA ASP A 164 9.46 1.59 -2.75
C ASP A 164 8.96 3.00 -2.41
N SER A 165 8.43 3.74 -3.40
CA SER A 165 7.88 5.09 -3.20
C SER A 165 6.61 5.06 -2.37
N VAL A 166 5.68 4.14 -2.66
CA VAL A 166 4.43 3.96 -1.90
C VAL A 166 4.75 3.62 -0.43
N THR A 167 5.69 2.71 -0.20
CA THR A 167 6.13 2.34 1.16
C THR A 167 6.72 3.54 1.89
N GLY A 168 7.56 4.34 1.20
CA GLY A 168 8.10 5.59 1.75
C GLY A 168 7.01 6.57 2.16
N TYR A 169 5.98 6.78 1.33
CA TYR A 169 4.84 7.63 1.67
C TYR A 169 4.03 7.09 2.85
N GLN A 170 3.81 5.77 2.91
CA GLN A 170 3.11 5.14 4.04
C GLN A 170 3.85 5.34 5.36
N MET A 171 5.18 5.21 5.37
CA MET A 171 6.00 5.47 6.55
C MET A 171 5.90 6.93 7.01
N GLN A 172 5.94 7.88 6.07
CA GLN A 172 5.78 9.31 6.38
C GLN A 172 4.40 9.60 6.97
N ILE A 173 3.34 9.00 6.42
CA ILE A 173 1.98 9.12 6.95
C ILE A 173 1.93 8.63 8.41
N GLN A 174 2.50 7.46 8.69
CA GLN A 174 2.54 6.91 10.05
C GLN A 174 3.27 7.83 11.03
N GLN A 175 4.41 8.41 10.61
CA GLN A 175 5.16 9.35 11.44
C GLN A 175 4.35 10.61 11.76
N LEU A 176 3.71 11.20 10.75
CA LEU A 176 2.86 12.38 10.92
C LEU A 176 1.64 12.09 11.80
N MET A 177 1.03 10.91 11.66
CA MET A 177 -0.08 10.50 12.53
C MET A 177 0.34 10.42 14.00
N LYS A 178 1.52 9.87 14.28
CA LYS A 178 2.08 9.83 15.64
C LYS A 178 2.34 11.22 16.19
N GLU A 179 2.85 12.14 15.37
CA GLU A 179 3.06 13.53 15.77
C GLU A 179 1.75 14.25 16.08
N ILE A 180 0.71 14.03 15.25
CA ILE A 180 -0.64 14.56 15.49
C ILE A 180 -1.18 14.05 16.83
N GLU A 181 -1.01 12.76 17.14
CA GLU A 181 -1.45 12.19 18.41
C GLU A 181 -0.73 12.81 19.61
N GLN A 182 0.60 12.99 19.52
CA GLN A 182 1.36 13.67 20.56
C GLN A 182 0.89 15.11 20.79
N LEU A 183 0.61 15.86 19.71
CA LEU A 183 0.09 17.22 19.82
C LEU A 183 -1.31 17.25 20.45
N LYS A 184 -2.19 16.29 20.09
CA LYS A 184 -3.51 16.15 20.72
C LYS A 184 -3.39 15.93 22.23
N ASN A 185 -2.49 15.05 22.67
CA ASN A 185 -2.27 14.79 24.09
C ASN A 185 -1.80 16.05 24.83
N ARG A 186 -0.85 16.79 24.25
CA ARG A 186 -0.39 18.07 24.81
C ARG A 186 -1.48 19.12 24.90
N ILE A 187 -2.38 19.19 23.92
CA ILE A 187 -3.54 20.10 23.98
C ILE A 187 -4.42 19.73 25.17
N ASN A 188 -4.74 18.44 25.33
CA ASN A 188 -5.57 17.97 26.44
C ASN A 188 -4.94 18.28 27.81
N GLU A 189 -3.64 17.98 27.98
CA GLU A 189 -2.89 18.31 29.20
C GLU A 189 -2.96 19.81 29.54
N ARG A 190 -2.82 20.68 28.52
CA ARG A 190 -2.92 22.13 28.70
C ARG A 190 -4.33 22.59 29.04
N GLU A 191 -5.35 21.97 28.47
CA GLU A 191 -6.75 22.27 28.79
C GLU A 191 -7.08 21.88 30.23
N GLN A 192 -6.61 20.72 30.70
CA GLN A 192 -6.77 20.27 32.08
C GLN A 192 -6.08 21.23 33.06
N LEU A 193 -4.81 21.54 32.82
CA LEU A 193 -4.06 22.48 33.66
C LEU A 193 -4.73 23.86 33.73
N ARG A 194 -5.27 24.35 32.61
CA ARG A 194 -6.03 25.60 32.57
C ARG A 194 -7.28 25.53 33.44
N LEU A 195 -8.00 24.41 33.41
CA LEU A 195 -9.21 24.21 34.20
C LEU A 195 -8.90 24.18 35.70
N GLU A 196 -7.85 23.45 36.09
CA GLU A 196 -7.37 23.39 37.47
C GLU A 196 -6.98 24.79 37.98
N GLN A 197 -6.15 25.51 37.21
CA GLN A 197 -5.71 26.85 37.57
C GLN A 197 -6.90 27.82 37.70
N LYS A 198 -7.88 27.70 36.81
CA LYS A 198 -9.10 28.50 36.85
C LYS A 198 -9.87 28.25 38.15
N SER A 199 -10.07 26.99 38.52
CA SER A 199 -10.76 26.60 39.77
C SER A 199 -10.10 27.19 41.01
N ILE A 200 -8.76 27.12 41.09
CA ILE A 200 -7.99 27.69 42.21
C ILE A 200 -8.20 29.20 42.33
N ILE A 201 -8.16 29.92 41.20
CA ILE A 201 -8.34 31.37 41.17
C ILE A 201 -9.78 31.75 41.54
N GLU A 202 -10.77 31.06 41.00
CA GLU A 202 -12.19 31.33 41.30
C GLU A 202 -12.50 31.13 42.79
N PHE A 203 -11.92 30.10 43.42
CA PHE A 203 -12.04 29.89 44.86
C PHE A 203 -11.45 31.04 45.68
N GLU A 204 -10.23 31.49 45.33
CA GLU A 204 -9.60 32.59 46.05
C GLU A 204 -10.35 33.91 45.85
N MET A 205 -10.83 34.18 44.63
CA MET A 205 -11.69 35.33 44.34
C MET A 205 -12.94 35.33 45.21
N GLN A 206 -13.65 34.20 45.31
CA GLN A 206 -14.83 34.08 46.18
C GLN A 206 -14.47 34.35 47.65
N ARG A 207 -13.31 33.87 48.11
CA ARG A 207 -12.84 34.14 49.48
C ARG A 207 -12.61 35.63 49.70
N ILE A 208 -11.98 36.31 48.74
CA ILE A 208 -11.74 37.76 48.79
C ILE A 208 -13.07 38.51 48.82
N ASP A 209 -14.02 38.15 47.94
CA ASP A 209 -15.34 38.79 47.87
C ASP A 209 -16.11 38.64 49.20
N CYS A 210 -16.06 37.46 49.83
CA CYS A 210 -16.65 37.23 51.15
C CYS A 210 -16.02 38.11 52.23
N ILE A 211 -14.69 38.28 52.20
CA ILE A 211 -13.99 39.16 53.16
C ILE A 211 -14.41 40.61 52.93
N MET A 212 -14.44 41.08 51.67
CA MET A 212 -14.86 42.44 51.33
C MET A 212 -16.30 42.72 51.80
N GLN A 213 -17.22 41.79 51.54
CA GLN A 213 -18.62 41.89 52.00
C GLN A 213 -18.78 41.88 53.52
N SER A 214 -17.82 41.31 54.26
CA SER A 214 -17.88 41.28 55.74
C SER A 214 -17.42 42.58 56.40
N VAL A 215 -16.75 43.47 55.65
CA VAL A 215 -16.20 44.73 56.14
C VAL A 215 -17.04 45.94 55.68
N GLU A 216 -17.84 45.81 54.62
CA GLU A 216 -18.91 46.76 54.25
C GLU A 216 -20.13 46.67 55.19
#